data_AF-A0A317WZQ0-F1
#
_entry.id   AF-A0A317WZQ0-F1
#
_cell.length_a   1.000
_cell.length_b   1.000
_cell.length_c   1.000
_cell.angle_alpha   90.00
_cell.angle_beta   90.00
_cell.angle_gamma   90.00
#
_symmetry.space_group_name_H-M   'P 1'
#
loop_
_entity.id
_entity.type
_entity.pdbx_description
1 polymer ?
#
loop_
_entity_poly.entity_id
_entity_poly.type
_entity_poly.pdbx_seq_one_letter_code
_entity_poly.pdbx_strand_id
1 'polypeptide(L)'
;MAPRNRKLALSVLPHLLDAQRKLFSDIDDDLVDRQKQQLRSCLQLWRSDDSSTRKWANTRARSLLAMVYEDKYLGAPVFILCALGISVTKLGTLNPVEAIAEIRKWWRNVEHPAGLIMCSKRYVQENWDVFSIFKGQASPTPPPTIVYFTIPELFNFFQSKASSPNLQMTCPISGQPLPTIEIDLNGRSAKIEFSLRASQALIQHKLISQAADGKNAQTGVESTDRFVPAI
;
A
#
# COMPACT_ATOMS: atom_id res chain seq x y z
N MET A 1 -36.80 -5.83 19.46
CA MET A 1 -36.20 -7.17 19.26
C MET A 1 -34.91 -7.03 18.47
N ALA A 2 -33.75 -7.30 19.08
CA ALA A 2 -32.48 -7.24 18.36
C ALA A 2 -32.34 -8.45 17.42
N PRO A 3 -31.92 -8.28 16.15
CA PRO A 3 -31.73 -9.38 15.23
C PRO A 3 -30.66 -10.34 15.79
N ARG A 4 -31.03 -11.62 15.95
CA ARG A 4 -30.08 -12.67 16.36
C ARG A 4 -28.93 -12.71 15.34
N ASN A 5 -27.71 -12.48 15.80
CA ASN A 5 -26.50 -12.59 14.97
C ASN A 5 -26.40 -14.02 14.43
N ARG A 6 -26.78 -14.21 13.16
CA ARG A 6 -26.63 -15.50 12.49
C ARG A 6 -25.15 -15.75 12.25
N LYS A 7 -24.67 -16.92 12.68
CA LYS A 7 -23.31 -17.41 12.42
C LYS A 7 -23.07 -17.38 10.90
N LEU A 8 -21.95 -16.82 10.47
CA LEU A 8 -21.57 -16.83 9.06
C LEU A 8 -21.23 -18.28 8.66
N ALA A 9 -21.91 -18.82 7.66
CA ALA A 9 -21.61 -20.14 7.13
C ALA A 9 -20.30 -20.10 6.33
N LEU A 10 -19.43 -21.09 6.53
CA LEU A 10 -18.11 -21.15 5.91
C LEU A 10 -18.20 -21.17 4.37
N SER A 11 -19.20 -21.86 3.82
CA SER A 11 -19.46 -21.93 2.37
C SER A 11 -19.83 -20.58 1.73
N VAL A 12 -20.28 -19.61 2.51
CA VAL A 12 -20.65 -18.27 2.00
C VAL A 12 -19.41 -17.38 1.84
N LEU A 13 -18.31 -17.74 2.50
CA LEU A 13 -17.12 -16.91 2.58
C LEU A 13 -16.47 -16.65 1.19
N PRO A 14 -16.26 -17.66 0.32
CA PRO A 14 -15.78 -17.43 -1.05
C PRO A 14 -16.62 -16.44 -1.85
N HIS A 15 -17.96 -16.48 -1.70
CA HIS A 15 -18.86 -15.58 -2.42
C HIS A 15 -18.72 -14.12 -1.97
N LEU A 16 -18.55 -13.89 -0.66
CA LEU A 16 -18.34 -12.55 -0.12
C LEU A 16 -17.00 -11.97 -0.57
N LEU A 17 -15.95 -12.79 -0.59
CA LEU A 17 -14.62 -12.37 -1.04
C LEU A 17 -14.60 -12.13 -2.56
N ASP A 18 -15.27 -12.97 -3.36
CA ASP A 18 -15.37 -12.76 -4.81
C ASP A 18 -16.18 -11.51 -5.16
N ALA A 19 -17.25 -11.22 -4.42
CA ALA A 19 -18.02 -10.00 -4.59
C ALA A 19 -17.16 -8.74 -4.33
N GLN A 20 -16.27 -8.76 -3.34
CA GLN A 20 -15.33 -7.66 -3.11
C GLN A 20 -14.22 -7.62 -4.16
N ARG A 21 -13.68 -8.78 -4.56
CA ARG A 21 -12.62 -8.90 -5.57
C ARG A 21 -13.03 -8.26 -6.90
N LYS A 22 -14.27 -8.50 -7.33
CA LYS A 22 -14.85 -7.94 -8.56
C LYS A 22 -15.00 -6.41 -8.56
N LEU A 23 -14.83 -5.75 -7.41
CA LEU A 23 -14.81 -4.28 -7.34
C LEU A 23 -13.45 -3.70 -7.73
N PHE A 24 -12.40 -4.53 -7.82
CA PHE A 24 -11.07 -4.11 -8.23
C PHE A 24 -10.89 -4.37 -9.72
N SER A 25 -10.49 -3.33 -10.46
CA SER A 25 -10.10 -3.42 -11.85
C SER A 25 -8.63 -3.86 -11.98
N ASP A 26 -8.14 -4.02 -13.21
CA ASP A 26 -6.70 -4.19 -13.48
C ASP A 26 -5.92 -2.87 -13.42
N ILE A 27 -6.61 -1.74 -13.24
CA ILE A 27 -6.01 -0.42 -13.14
C ILE A 27 -5.76 -0.10 -11.65
N ASP A 28 -4.77 0.75 -11.40
CA ASP A 28 -4.45 1.25 -10.06
C ASP A 28 -5.49 2.29 -9.59
N ASP A 29 -6.68 1.81 -9.29
CA ASP A 29 -7.74 2.61 -8.70
C ASP A 29 -7.57 2.68 -7.18
N ASP A 30 -7.68 3.91 -6.65
CA ASP A 30 -7.65 4.11 -5.21
C ASP A 30 -8.96 3.62 -4.56
N LEU A 31 -8.89 3.24 -3.28
CA LEU A 31 -10.07 2.80 -2.53
C LEU A 31 -11.05 3.95 -2.35
N VAL A 32 -12.33 3.67 -2.55
CA VAL A 32 -13.37 4.66 -2.25
C VAL A 32 -13.41 4.94 -0.74
N ASP A 33 -13.83 6.15 -0.35
CA ASP A 33 -13.80 6.59 1.06
C ASP A 33 -14.50 5.62 2.02
N ARG A 34 -15.60 5.01 1.56
CA ARG A 34 -16.32 3.99 2.33
C ARG A 34 -15.44 2.76 2.62
N GLN A 35 -14.69 2.27 1.64
CA GLN A 35 -13.77 1.14 1.80
C GLN A 35 -12.61 1.52 2.73
N LYS A 36 -12.03 2.72 2.55
CA LYS A 36 -11.00 3.25 3.46
C LYS A 36 -11.49 3.30 4.91
N GLN A 37 -12.72 3.77 5.13
CA GLN A 37 -13.31 3.82 6.46
C GLN A 37 -13.54 2.43 7.06
N GLN A 38 -13.98 1.46 6.26
CA GLN A 38 -14.13 0.06 6.68
C GLN A 38 -12.78 -0.56 7.08
N LEU A 39 -11.73 -0.37 6.27
CA LEU A 39 -10.39 -0.87 6.60
C LEU A 39 -9.83 -0.21 7.86
N ARG A 40 -9.98 1.11 8.02
CA ARG A 40 -9.59 1.81 9.26
C ARG A 40 -10.31 1.24 10.48
N SER A 41 -11.61 0.99 10.38
CA SER A 41 -12.39 0.37 11.46
C SER A 41 -11.88 -1.04 11.79
N CYS A 42 -11.42 -1.78 10.79
CA CYS A 42 -10.79 -3.09 10.98
C CYS A 42 -9.42 -2.95 11.66
N LEU A 43 -8.57 -2.03 11.21
CA LEU A 43 -7.24 -1.81 11.81
C LEU A 43 -7.30 -1.27 13.25
N GLN A 44 -8.38 -0.57 13.63
CA GLN A 44 -8.60 -0.13 15.00
C GLN A 44 -8.62 -1.29 16.02
N LEU A 45 -8.85 -2.54 15.59
CA LEU A 45 -8.76 -3.71 16.46
C LEU A 45 -7.37 -3.89 17.08
N TRP A 46 -6.31 -3.45 16.39
CA TRP A 46 -4.93 -3.53 16.88
C TRP A 46 -4.47 -2.29 17.62
N ARG A 47 -5.22 -1.18 17.52
CA ARG A 47 -4.90 0.08 18.21
C ARG A 47 -5.65 0.26 19.52
N SER A 48 -6.75 -0.48 19.73
CA SER A 48 -7.60 -0.34 20.90
C SER A 48 -7.17 -1.32 21.99
N ASP A 49 -7.00 -0.83 23.21
CA ASP A 49 -6.84 -1.70 24.38
C ASP A 49 -8.07 -2.57 24.59
N ASP A 50 -7.84 -3.82 25.01
CA ASP A 50 -8.82 -4.91 25.04
C ASP A 50 -9.90 -4.79 26.15
N SER A 51 -10.27 -3.57 26.54
CA SER A 51 -11.20 -3.29 27.65
C SER A 51 -12.69 -3.53 27.32
N SER A 52 -13.03 -3.88 26.07
CA SER A 52 -14.41 -4.01 25.63
C SER A 52 -15.05 -5.39 25.92
N THR A 53 -16.37 -5.40 26.13
CA THR A 53 -17.21 -6.62 26.29
C THR A 53 -17.19 -7.57 25.09
N ARG A 54 -16.64 -7.15 23.94
CA ARG A 54 -16.50 -7.96 22.73
C ARG A 54 -15.10 -8.55 22.54
N LYS A 55 -14.29 -8.58 23.61
CA LYS A 55 -12.91 -9.06 23.61
C LYS A 55 -12.71 -10.34 22.81
N TRP A 56 -13.47 -11.40 23.10
CA TRP A 56 -13.31 -12.69 22.43
C TRP A 56 -13.50 -12.64 20.91
N ALA A 57 -14.56 -11.97 20.42
CA ALA A 57 -14.82 -11.87 18.99
C ALA A 57 -13.73 -11.04 18.29
N ASN A 58 -13.28 -9.96 18.92
CA ASN A 58 -12.21 -9.12 18.41
C ASN A 58 -10.87 -9.86 18.39
N THR A 59 -10.55 -10.64 19.43
CA THR A 59 -9.34 -11.47 19.48
C THR A 59 -9.34 -12.53 18.38
N ARG A 60 -10.47 -13.23 18.17
CA ARG A 60 -10.57 -14.22 17.08
C ARG A 60 -10.49 -13.59 15.70
N ALA A 61 -11.18 -12.46 15.48
CA ALA A 61 -11.09 -11.74 14.22
C ALA A 61 -9.65 -11.27 13.94
N ARG A 62 -8.95 -10.74 14.95
CA ARG A 62 -7.53 -10.38 14.85
C ARG A 62 -6.66 -11.57 14.48
N SER A 63 -6.83 -12.70 15.18
CA SER A 63 -6.10 -13.93 14.91
C SER A 63 -6.33 -14.45 13.50
N LEU A 64 -7.58 -14.50 13.02
CA LEU A 64 -7.88 -14.91 11.65
C LEU A 64 -7.24 -13.97 10.62
N LEU A 65 -7.37 -12.66 10.79
CA LEU A 65 -6.80 -11.68 9.86
C LEU A 65 -5.26 -11.70 9.85
N ALA A 66 -4.62 -11.87 11.01
CA ALA A 66 -3.18 -12.08 11.11
C ALA A 66 -2.76 -13.34 10.34
N MET A 67 -3.46 -14.47 10.55
CA MET A 67 -3.21 -15.71 9.81
C MET A 67 -3.38 -15.54 8.29
N VAL A 68 -4.39 -14.77 7.83
CA VAL A 68 -4.57 -14.46 6.40
C VAL A 68 -3.37 -13.69 5.87
N TYR A 69 -2.93 -12.65 6.60
CA TYR A 69 -1.83 -11.79 6.17
C TYR A 69 -0.47 -12.50 6.17
N GLU A 70 -0.22 -13.36 7.16
CA GLU A 70 1.03 -14.12 7.31
C GLU A 70 1.10 -15.35 6.39
N ASP A 71 -0.03 -15.82 5.87
CA ASP A 71 -0.05 -16.94 4.93
C ASP A 71 0.63 -16.58 3.61
N LYS A 72 1.67 -17.36 3.27
CA LYS A 72 2.50 -17.21 2.07
C LYS A 72 1.71 -17.10 0.76
N TYR A 73 0.53 -17.71 0.68
CA TYR A 73 -0.28 -17.76 -0.53
C TYR A 73 -1.42 -16.73 -0.56
N LEU A 74 -1.74 -16.09 0.57
CA LEU A 74 -2.88 -15.17 0.68
C LEU A 74 -2.42 -13.71 0.78
N GLY A 75 -1.65 -13.39 1.83
CA GLY A 75 -1.04 -12.09 2.04
C GLY A 75 -2.01 -10.90 2.14
N ALA A 76 -1.49 -9.71 1.81
CA ALA A 76 -2.20 -8.44 1.89
C ALA A 76 -3.46 -8.33 1.01
N PRO A 77 -3.49 -8.84 -0.25
CA PRO A 77 -4.70 -8.78 -1.08
C PRO A 77 -5.92 -9.40 -0.41
N VAL A 78 -5.75 -10.62 0.11
CA VAL A 78 -6.84 -11.38 0.73
C VAL A 78 -7.20 -10.80 2.10
N PHE A 79 -6.24 -10.25 2.84
CA PHE A 79 -6.51 -9.49 4.07
C PHE A 79 -7.49 -8.34 3.80
N ILE A 80 -7.25 -7.56 2.74
CA ILE A 80 -8.14 -6.44 2.37
C ILE A 80 -9.53 -6.94 2.00
N LEU A 81 -9.64 -8.01 1.21
CA LEU A 81 -10.94 -8.58 0.83
C LEU A 81 -11.72 -9.06 2.07
N CYS A 82 -11.06 -9.71 3.03
CA CYS A 82 -11.68 -10.12 4.29
C CYS A 82 -12.16 -8.91 5.10
N ALA A 83 -11.33 -7.87 5.22
CA ALA A 83 -11.63 -6.67 6.00
C ALA A 83 -12.75 -5.81 5.38
N LEU A 84 -12.88 -5.81 4.05
CA LEU A 84 -13.96 -5.10 3.34
C LEU A 84 -15.26 -5.91 3.28
N GLY A 85 -15.16 -7.22 3.02
CA GLY A 85 -16.32 -8.07 2.72
C GLY A 85 -17.02 -8.62 3.96
N ILE A 86 -16.34 -8.69 5.10
CA ILE A 86 -16.83 -9.38 6.29
C ILE A 86 -16.68 -8.47 7.51
N SER A 87 -17.76 -8.27 8.25
CA SER A 87 -17.69 -7.50 9.50
C SER A 87 -16.83 -8.22 10.54
N VAL A 88 -16.12 -7.46 11.37
CA VAL A 88 -15.27 -7.98 12.46
C VAL A 88 -16.02 -8.99 13.33
N THR A 89 -17.27 -8.69 13.69
CA THR A 89 -18.10 -9.60 14.49
C THR A 89 -18.30 -10.94 13.80
N LYS A 90 -18.56 -10.95 12.48
CA LYS A 90 -18.72 -12.19 11.71
C LYS A 90 -17.40 -12.95 11.59
N LEU A 91 -16.28 -12.26 11.34
CA LEU A 91 -14.94 -12.86 11.33
C LEU A 91 -14.64 -13.57 12.66
N GLY A 92 -15.00 -12.95 13.79
CA GLY A 92 -14.84 -13.53 15.13
C GLY A 92 -15.66 -14.79 15.39
N THR A 93 -16.68 -15.10 14.56
CA THR A 93 -17.49 -16.34 14.68
C THR A 93 -16.92 -17.52 13.91
N LEU A 94 -15.91 -17.31 13.06
CA LEU A 94 -15.33 -18.34 12.21
C LEU A 94 -14.26 -19.13 12.97
N ASN A 95 -14.10 -20.40 12.61
CA ASN A 95 -12.91 -21.17 12.99
C ASN A 95 -11.74 -20.70 12.09
N PRO A 96 -10.65 -20.15 12.64
CA PRO A 96 -9.56 -19.61 11.82
C PRO A 96 -8.92 -20.64 10.89
N VAL A 97 -8.74 -21.88 11.34
CA VAL A 97 -8.06 -22.93 10.56
C VAL A 97 -8.90 -23.34 9.34
N GLU A 98 -10.19 -23.61 9.56
CA GLU A 98 -11.13 -23.96 8.50
C GLU A 98 -11.35 -22.79 7.52
N ALA A 99 -11.45 -21.56 8.04
CA ALA A 99 -11.57 -20.36 7.24
C ALA A 99 -10.37 -20.17 6.31
N ILE A 100 -9.14 -20.28 6.83
CA ILE A 100 -7.91 -20.17 6.02
C ILE A 100 -7.87 -21.26 4.95
N ALA A 101 -8.23 -22.50 5.28
CA ALA A 101 -8.26 -23.59 4.31
C ALA A 101 -9.23 -23.31 3.15
N GLU A 102 -10.44 -22.84 3.46
CA GLU A 102 -11.46 -22.51 2.46
C GLU A 102 -11.07 -21.29 1.62
N ILE A 103 -10.53 -20.23 2.26
CA ILE A 103 -10.00 -19.05 1.58
C ILE A 103 -8.89 -19.45 0.61
N ARG A 104 -7.95 -20.29 1.04
CA ARG A 104 -6.83 -20.74 0.20
C ARG A 104 -7.30 -21.58 -0.98
N LYS A 105 -8.29 -22.45 -0.77
CA LYS A 105 -8.91 -23.22 -1.85
C LYS A 105 -9.56 -22.28 -2.88
N TRP A 106 -10.32 -21.29 -2.43
CA TRP A 106 -10.94 -20.31 -3.31
C TRP A 106 -9.90 -19.45 -4.05
N TRP A 107 -8.93 -18.88 -3.32
CA TRP A 107 -7.94 -17.93 -3.87
C TRP A 107 -7.09 -18.52 -4.99
N ARG A 108 -6.81 -19.83 -4.97
CA ARG A 108 -6.09 -20.53 -6.05
C ARG A 108 -6.84 -20.60 -7.38
N ASN A 109 -8.16 -20.44 -7.37
CA ASN A 109 -9.02 -20.70 -8.52
C ASN A 109 -9.67 -19.43 -9.09
N VAL A 110 -9.30 -18.25 -8.57
CA VAL A 110 -9.82 -16.96 -9.05
C VAL A 110 -8.70 -16.12 -9.62
N GLU A 111 -9.06 -15.25 -10.57
CA GLU A 111 -8.15 -14.24 -11.10
C GLU A 111 -7.75 -13.26 -9.99
N HIS A 112 -6.52 -12.74 -10.04
CA HIS A 112 -5.98 -11.79 -9.08
C HIS A 112 -5.81 -10.41 -9.76
N PRO A 113 -6.81 -9.50 -9.66
CA PRO A 113 -6.75 -8.22 -10.36
C PRO A 113 -5.51 -7.42 -9.96
N ALA A 114 -4.82 -6.82 -10.93
CA ALA A 114 -3.60 -6.06 -10.68
C ALA A 114 -3.86 -4.87 -9.73
N GLY A 115 -5.01 -4.21 -9.86
CA GLY A 115 -5.44 -3.12 -8.99
C GLY A 115 -5.53 -3.52 -7.51
N LEU A 116 -6.05 -4.71 -7.21
CA LEU A 116 -6.10 -5.23 -5.83
C LEU A 116 -4.68 -5.45 -5.26
N ILE A 117 -3.77 -5.98 -6.07
CA ILE A 117 -2.38 -6.21 -5.65
C ILE A 117 -1.69 -4.87 -5.36
N MET A 118 -1.81 -3.89 -6.26
CA MET A 118 -1.21 -2.55 -6.09
C MET A 118 -1.80 -1.80 -4.90
N CYS A 119 -3.13 -1.76 -4.81
CA CYS A 119 -3.85 -1.18 -3.69
C CYS A 119 -3.41 -1.79 -2.35
N SER A 120 -3.30 -3.13 -2.28
CA SER A 120 -2.89 -3.79 -1.05
C SER A 120 -1.47 -3.45 -0.61
N LYS A 121 -0.53 -3.33 -1.55
CA LYS A 121 0.85 -2.89 -1.26
C LYS A 121 0.87 -1.47 -0.72
N ARG A 122 0.17 -0.54 -1.38
CA ARG A 122 0.05 0.86 -0.93
C ARG A 122 -0.55 0.93 0.47
N TYR A 123 -1.65 0.22 0.69
CA TYR A 123 -2.35 0.24 1.97
C TYR A 123 -1.48 -0.29 3.13
N VAL A 124 -0.71 -1.36 2.88
CA VAL A 124 0.25 -1.90 3.86
C VAL A 124 1.37 -0.89 4.15
N GLN A 125 1.86 -0.19 3.13
CA GLN A 125 2.90 0.82 3.28
C GLN A 125 2.40 2.03 4.10
N GLU A 126 1.19 2.51 3.82
CA GLU A 126 0.57 3.64 4.53
C GLU A 126 0.24 3.34 6.00
N ASN A 127 -0.03 2.07 6.32
CA ASN A 127 -0.41 1.62 7.67
C ASN A 127 0.65 0.67 8.27
N TRP A 128 1.92 0.90 7.91
CA TRP A 128 3.04 0.05 8.33
C TRP A 128 3.07 -0.16 9.86
N ASP A 129 2.76 0.88 10.64
CA ASP A 129 2.72 0.86 12.10
C ASP A 129 1.87 -0.29 12.66
N VAL A 130 0.74 -0.59 12.02
CA VAL A 130 -0.13 -1.70 12.39
C VAL A 130 0.41 -3.00 11.80
N PHE A 131 0.84 -2.98 10.54
CA PHE A 131 1.28 -4.20 9.86
C PHE A 131 2.60 -4.78 10.38
N SER A 132 3.44 -3.98 11.02
CA SER A 132 4.65 -4.47 11.72
C SER A 132 4.33 -5.32 12.94
N ILE A 133 3.17 -5.09 13.57
CA ILE A 133 2.71 -5.87 14.72
C ILE A 133 2.48 -7.34 14.31
N PHE A 134 1.92 -7.58 13.12
CA PHE A 134 1.72 -8.94 12.60
C PHE A 134 3.03 -9.71 12.46
N LYS A 135 4.12 -9.03 12.08
CA LYS A 135 5.42 -9.68 11.86
C LYS A 135 6.16 -10.01 13.15
N GLY A 136 5.56 -9.77 14.33
CA GLY A 136 6.23 -9.96 15.62
C GLY A 136 7.43 -9.04 15.81
N GLN A 137 7.53 -7.94 15.04
CA GLN A 137 8.60 -6.97 15.20
C GLN A 137 8.29 -6.08 16.40
N ALA A 138 8.98 -6.33 17.51
CA ALA A 138 8.83 -5.63 18.79
C ALA A 138 9.25 -4.13 18.75
N SER A 139 9.78 -3.65 17.63
CA SER A 139 10.22 -2.28 17.42
C SER A 139 9.69 -1.80 16.05
N PRO A 140 8.82 -0.78 16.01
CA PRO A 140 8.24 -0.25 14.77
C PRO A 140 9.26 0.67 14.08
N THR A 141 10.39 0.12 13.62
CA THR A 141 11.21 0.84 12.67
C THR A 141 10.54 0.72 11.30
N PRO A 142 10.07 1.83 10.69
CA PRO A 142 9.49 1.78 9.35
C PRO A 142 10.51 1.20 8.35
N PRO A 143 10.07 0.40 7.36
CA PRO A 143 10.95 -0.10 6.34
C PRO A 143 11.55 1.11 5.61
N PRO A 144 12.85 1.08 5.29
CA PRO A 144 13.45 2.15 4.52
C PRO A 144 12.69 2.28 3.20
N THR A 145 12.16 3.48 2.93
CA THR A 145 11.55 3.76 1.62
C THR A 145 12.70 3.90 0.62
N ILE A 146 12.91 2.87 -0.19
CA ILE A 146 13.95 2.87 -1.21
C ILE A 146 13.40 3.58 -2.45
N VAL A 147 13.95 4.76 -2.74
CA VAL A 147 13.68 5.49 -3.99
C VAL A 147 14.91 5.35 -4.87
N TYR A 148 14.76 4.72 -6.03
CA TYR A 148 15.83 4.66 -7.03
C TYR A 148 15.84 5.97 -7.81
N PHE A 149 16.97 6.67 -7.88
CA PHE A 149 17.16 7.83 -8.74
C PHE A 149 18.48 7.66 -9.46
N THR A 150 18.56 8.19 -10.67
CA THR A 150 19.84 8.35 -11.34
C THR A 150 20.56 9.59 -10.79
N ILE A 151 21.89 9.61 -10.87
CA ILE A 151 22.70 10.77 -10.49
C ILE A 151 22.23 12.05 -11.23
N PRO A 152 21.94 12.03 -12.55
CA PRO A 152 21.38 13.19 -13.24
C PRO A 152 20.04 13.67 -12.71
N GLU A 153 19.09 12.78 -12.38
CA GLU A 153 17.80 13.17 -11.79
C GLU A 153 17.97 13.88 -10.45
N LEU A 154 18.90 13.40 -9.61
CA LEU A 154 19.22 14.01 -8.33
C LEU A 154 19.84 15.42 -8.53
N PHE A 155 20.77 15.57 -9.48
CA PHE A 155 21.36 16.87 -9.80
C PHE A 155 20.36 17.84 -10.42
N ASN A 156 19.48 17.37 -11.31
CA ASN A 156 18.42 18.18 -11.91
C ASN A 156 17.44 18.69 -10.84
N PHE A 157 17.09 17.85 -9.86
CA PHE A 157 16.31 18.29 -8.71
C PHE A 157 17.01 19.44 -7.96
N PHE A 158 18.29 19.29 -7.63
CA PHE A 158 19.06 20.33 -6.95
C PHE A 158 19.18 21.61 -7.79
N GLN A 159 19.47 21.49 -9.09
CA GLN A 159 19.60 22.61 -10.01
C GLN A 159 18.27 23.36 -10.20
N SER A 160 17.14 22.65 -10.31
CA SER A 160 15.81 23.25 -10.45
C SER A 160 15.33 24.03 -9.23
N LYS A 161 16.01 23.86 -8.08
CA LYS A 161 15.73 24.55 -6.82
C LYS A 161 16.85 25.50 -6.38
N ALA A 162 17.96 25.55 -7.10
CA ALA A 162 19.11 26.37 -6.77
C ALA A 162 19.00 27.76 -7.43
N SER A 163 18.64 28.77 -6.64
CA SER A 163 18.87 30.18 -6.98
C SER A 163 19.54 30.89 -5.81
N SER A 164 20.69 30.38 -5.32
CA SER A 164 21.72 31.20 -4.64
C SER A 164 22.93 30.38 -4.17
N PRO A 165 24.13 30.99 -4.13
CA PRO A 165 25.34 30.39 -3.58
C PRO A 165 25.52 30.76 -2.09
N ASN A 166 25.37 29.75 -1.23
CA ASN A 166 25.98 29.54 0.10
C ASN A 166 24.98 28.75 0.95
N LEU A 167 25.12 27.43 0.95
CA LEU A 167 24.29 26.54 1.75
C LEU A 167 25.05 26.14 3.02
N GLN A 168 24.66 26.72 4.16
CA GLN A 168 25.05 26.26 5.49
C GLN A 168 23.93 25.36 6.05
N MET A 169 24.29 24.18 6.57
CA MET A 169 23.34 23.19 7.11
C MET A 169 23.30 23.21 8.64
N THR A 170 22.09 23.13 9.20
CA THR A 170 21.82 22.79 10.61
C THR A 170 20.48 22.07 10.68
N CYS A 171 20.36 20.96 11.43
CA CYS A 171 19.07 20.26 11.60
C CYS A 171 19.03 19.43 12.90
N PRO A 172 17.97 19.62 13.71
CA PRO A 172 17.21 18.46 14.21
C PRO A 172 15.68 18.73 14.16
N ILE A 173 14.84 17.71 14.42
CA ILE A 173 13.60 17.90 15.21
C ILE A 173 13.01 16.58 15.78
N SER A 174 13.28 15.39 15.24
CA SER A 174 13.37 14.09 15.97
C SER A 174 13.34 12.88 15.02
N GLY A 175 14.14 11.85 15.35
CA GLY A 175 14.18 10.52 14.73
C GLY A 175 15.55 10.20 14.13
N GLN A 176 16.40 9.47 14.89
CA GLN A 176 17.69 8.97 14.41
C GLN A 176 17.54 7.60 13.73
N PRO A 177 18.26 7.35 12.62
CA PRO A 177 19.00 8.31 11.79
C PRO A 177 18.10 9.00 10.76
N LEU A 178 18.57 10.12 10.23
CA LEU A 178 17.92 10.86 9.14
C LEU A 178 17.82 10.01 7.86
N PRO A 179 16.83 10.26 6.99
CA PRO A 179 16.76 9.63 5.66
C PRO A 179 18.09 9.80 4.91
N THR A 180 18.72 8.72 4.47
CA THR A 180 20.05 8.75 3.85
C THR A 180 20.04 8.19 2.44
N ILE A 181 20.69 8.89 1.52
CA ILE A 181 21.08 8.42 0.21
C ILE A 181 22.54 7.97 0.33
N GLU A 182 22.79 6.68 0.13
CA GLU A 182 24.14 6.16 -0.04
C GLU A 182 24.44 6.07 -1.53
N ILE A 183 25.52 6.71 -1.95
CA ILE A 183 26.01 6.71 -3.33
C ILE A 183 27.34 5.97 -3.33
N ASP A 184 27.46 4.89 -4.08
CA ASP A 184 28.75 4.26 -4.36
C ASP A 184 29.21 4.68 -5.76
N LEU A 185 30.35 5.37 -5.81
CA LEU A 185 31.01 5.80 -7.04
C LEU A 185 32.37 5.12 -7.14
N ASN A 186 32.41 3.98 -7.83
CA ASN A 186 33.63 3.23 -8.12
C ASN A 186 34.46 2.89 -6.87
N GLY A 187 33.81 2.41 -5.79
CA GLY A 187 34.46 2.05 -4.53
C GLY A 187 34.65 3.22 -3.57
N ARG A 188 34.02 4.36 -3.83
CA ARG A 188 33.92 5.50 -2.92
C ARG A 188 32.46 5.67 -2.50
N SER A 189 32.16 5.43 -1.24
CA SER A 189 30.83 5.67 -0.68
C SER A 189 30.69 7.13 -0.24
N ALA A 190 29.59 7.76 -0.63
CA ALA A 190 29.13 9.04 -0.13
C ALA A 190 27.74 8.86 0.49
N LYS A 191 27.56 9.33 1.72
CA LYS A 191 26.28 9.30 2.42
C LYS A 191 25.74 10.72 2.48
N ILE A 192 24.59 10.94 1.87
CA ILE A 192 23.87 12.22 1.90
C ILE A 192 22.65 12.04 2.78
N GLU A 193 22.61 12.71 3.93
CA GLU A 193 21.44 12.68 4.81
C GLU A 193 20.50 13.84 4.44
N PHE A 194 19.21 13.53 4.26
CA PHE A 194 18.16 14.46 3.91
C PHE A 194 17.30 14.77 5.14
N SER A 195 16.79 15.99 5.21
CA SER A 195 15.65 16.26 6.08
C SER A 195 14.38 15.60 5.53
N LEU A 196 13.44 15.26 6.41
CA LEU A 196 12.14 14.68 6.01
C LEU A 196 11.44 15.51 4.92
N ARG A 197 11.49 16.85 5.01
CA ARG A 197 10.91 17.77 4.03
C ARG A 197 11.65 17.72 2.69
N ALA A 198 12.97 17.61 2.69
CA ALA A 198 13.75 17.48 1.47
C ALA A 198 13.49 16.13 0.78
N SER A 199 13.36 15.04 1.55
CA SER A 199 12.94 13.74 1.02
C SER A 199 11.54 13.80 0.39
N GLN A 200 10.58 14.44 1.05
CA GLN A 200 9.23 14.63 0.50
C GLN A 200 9.24 15.43 -0.81
N ALA A 201 9.98 16.54 -0.86
CA ALA A 201 10.09 17.36 -2.06
C ALA A 201 10.77 16.61 -3.23
N LEU A 202 11.80 15.82 -2.95
CA LEU A 202 12.48 15.00 -3.95
C LEU A 202 11.56 13.91 -4.52
N ILE A 203 10.81 13.22 -3.65
CA ILE A 203 9.81 12.21 -4.08
C ILE A 203 8.76 12.85 -4.98
N GLN A 204 8.21 14.01 -4.58
CA GLN A 204 7.22 14.73 -5.37
C GLN A 204 7.76 15.17 -6.73
N HIS A 205 8.99 15.69 -6.79
CA HIS A 205 9.61 16.07 -8.06
C HIS A 205 9.70 14.90 -9.03
N LYS A 206 10.13 13.73 -8.54
CA LYS A 206 10.24 12.52 -9.37
C LYS A 206 8.89 12.04 -9.90
N LEU A 207 7.85 12.07 -9.07
CA LEU A 207 6.50 11.69 -9.50
C LEU A 207 5.97 12.63 -10.59
N ILE A 208 6.28 13.93 -10.49
CA ILE A 208 5.86 14.94 -11.48
C ILE A 208 6.63 14.79 -12.79
N SER A 209 7.95 14.56 -12.76
CA SER A 209 8.77 14.41 -13.97
C SER A 209 8.36 13.18 -14.78
N GLN A 210 8.08 12.06 -14.11
CA GLN A 210 7.59 10.84 -14.77
C GLN A 210 6.21 11.03 -15.43
N ALA A 211 5.32 11.83 -14.83
CA ALA A 211 4.02 12.15 -15.40
C ALA A 211 4.10 13.10 -16.62
N ALA A 212 5.13 13.94 -16.70
CA ALA A 212 5.36 14.84 -17.82
C ALA A 212 5.90 14.08 -19.05
N ASP A 213 6.84 13.16 -18.85
CA ASP A 213 7.40 12.35 -19.94
C ASP A 213 6.37 11.41 -20.57
N GLY A 214 5.40 10.91 -19.79
CA GLY A 214 4.30 10.08 -20.29
C GLY A 214 3.31 10.81 -21.19
N LYS A 215 3.15 12.14 -21.08
CA LYS A 215 2.21 12.91 -21.91
C LYS A 215 2.79 13.32 -23.27
N ASN A 216 4.12 13.41 -23.40
CA ASN A 216 4.77 13.76 -24.67
C ASN A 216 4.88 12.59 -25.66
N ALA A 217 4.56 11.36 -25.24
CA ALA A 217 4.61 10.18 -26.10
C ALA A 217 3.35 9.96 -26.97
N GLN A 218 2.31 10.81 -26.88
CA GLN A 218 1.03 10.62 -27.57
C GLN A 218 0.66 11.65 -28.65
N THR A 219 1.51 12.63 -28.98
CA THR A 219 1.21 13.66 -30.01
C THR A 219 2.03 13.54 -31.30
N GLY A 220 2.49 12.33 -31.66
CA GLY A 220 3.39 12.13 -32.80
C GLY A 220 2.91 11.08 -33.81
N VAL A 221 1.69 11.17 -34.34
CA VAL A 221 1.28 10.41 -35.54
C VAL A 221 0.37 11.26 -36.45
N GLU A 222 0.76 11.30 -37.72
CA GLU A 222 0.01 11.71 -38.94
C GLU A 222 -0.16 13.20 -39.28
N SER A 223 0.83 13.73 -39.99
CA SER A 223 0.58 14.62 -41.13
C SER A 223 1.39 14.13 -42.33
N THR A 224 0.75 13.30 -43.14
CA THR A 224 1.24 12.88 -44.46
C THR A 224 0.22 13.30 -45.52
N ASP A 225 0.73 14.12 -46.44
CA ASP A 225 0.34 14.28 -47.84
C ASP A 225 -1.06 14.79 -48.22
N ARG A 226 -1.03 15.92 -48.94
CA ARG A 226 -1.57 16.02 -50.32
C ARG A 226 -0.95 17.23 -51.03
N PHE A 227 0.13 16.99 -51.76
CA PHE A 227 0.56 17.82 -52.89
C PHE A 227 -0.08 17.24 -54.16
N VAL A 228 -0.82 18.07 -54.90
CA VAL A 228 -1.32 17.78 -56.24
C VAL A 228 -0.56 18.71 -57.19
N PRO A 229 0.13 18.22 -58.24
CA PRO A 229 0.69 19.09 -59.25
C PRO A 229 -0.37 19.41 -60.30
N ALA A 230 -0.44 20.68 -60.69
CA ALA A 230 -1.07 21.10 -61.93
C ALA A 230 -0.01 21.14 -63.03
N ILE A 231 -0.26 20.44 -64.14
CA ILE A 231 -0.22 20.87 -65.55
C ILE A 231 -0.55 19.63 -66.40
#